data_AF-A0A7V9NU77-F1
#
_entry.id   AF-A0A7V9NU77-F1
#
_cell.length_a   1.000
_cell.length_b   1.000
_cell.length_c   1.000
_cell.angle_alpha   90.00
_cell.angle_beta   90.00
_cell.angle_gamma   90.00
#
_symmetry.space_group_name_H-M   'P 1'
#
loop_
_entity.id
_entity.type
_entity.pdbx_description
1 polymer ?
#
loop_
_entity_poly.entity_id
_entity_poly.type
_entity_poly.pdbx_seq_one_letter_code
_entity_poly.pdbx_strand_id
1 'polypeptide(L)' 'LKSVKQHLHTDEFLRVRIGIGKPPGKQHGANHVLKKPTKAEAQALAVTIEEAADAVELIVAKGMAAAMNVVNSRD' A
#
# COMPACT_ATOMS: atom_id res chain seq x y z
N LEU A 1 -12.22 -0.52 1.40
CA LEU A 1 -12.43 -1.41 0.23
C LEU A 1 -13.86 -1.97 0.15
N LYS A 2 -14.45 -2.52 1.21
CA LYS A 2 -15.85 -3.02 1.19
C LYS A 2 -16.84 -1.98 0.67
N SER A 3 -16.71 -0.71 1.09
CA SER A 3 -17.54 0.39 0.60
C SER A 3 -17.38 0.60 -0.92
N VAL A 4 -16.15 0.69 -1.43
CA VAL A 4 -15.91 0.87 -2.88
C VAL A 4 -16.51 -0.28 -3.69
N LYS A 5 -16.27 -1.54 -3.29
CA LYS A 5 -16.90 -2.71 -3.91
C LYS A 5 -18.42 -2.63 -3.92
N GLN A 6 -19.02 -2.22 -2.79
CA GLN A 6 -20.47 -2.10 -2.67
C GLN A 6 -21.07 -1.10 -3.66
N HIS A 7 -20.38 0.01 -3.93
CA HIS A 7 -20.87 1.05 -4.84
C HIS A 7 -20.54 0.77 -6.31
N LEU A 8 -19.44 0.08 -6.59
CA LEU A 8 -19.05 -0.28 -7.96
C LEU A 8 -19.62 -1.63 -8.42
N HIS A 9 -20.15 -2.44 -7.50
CA HIS A 9 -20.60 -3.82 -7.73
C HIS A 9 -19.54 -4.74 -8.33
N THR A 10 -18.26 -4.38 -8.24
CA THR A 10 -17.12 -5.16 -8.75
C THR A 10 -15.88 -5.00 -7.86
N ASP A 11 -14.98 -5.98 -7.91
CA ASP A 11 -13.64 -5.95 -7.31
C ASP A 11 -12.53 -5.69 -8.35
N GLU A 12 -12.92 -5.48 -9.62
CA GLU A 12 -12.04 -5.30 -10.77
C GLU A 12 -11.48 -3.87 -10.84
N PHE A 13 -10.78 -3.46 -9.79
CA PHE A 13 -10.06 -2.20 -9.75
C PHE A 13 -8.63 -2.41 -9.23
N LEU A 14 -7.73 -1.63 -9.82
CA LEU A 14 -6.30 -1.64 -9.49
C LEU A 14 -6.07 -1.09 -8.07
N ARG A 15 -5.07 -1.64 -7.40
CA ARG A 15 -4.71 -1.29 -6.02
C ARG A 15 -3.19 -1.30 -5.88
N VAL A 16 -2.63 -0.18 -5.41
CA VAL A 16 -1.27 -0.14 -4.88
C VAL A 16 -1.35 -0.33 -3.37
N ARG A 17 -0.64 -1.31 -2.82
CA ARG A 17 -0.70 -1.67 -1.41
C ARG A 17 0.59 -1.29 -0.71
N ILE A 18 0.49 -0.41 0.28
CA ILE A 18 1.61 -0.01 1.14
C ILE A 18 1.51 -0.79 2.44
N GLY A 19 2.56 -1.53 2.79
CA GLY A 19 2.66 -2.25 4.06
C GLY A 19 2.99 -1.29 5.21
N ILE A 20 2.25 -1.38 6.31
CA ILE A 20 2.51 -0.57 7.53
C ILE A 20 3.01 -1.42 8.71
N GLY A 21 3.36 -2.68 8.45
CA GLY A 21 3.75 -3.65 9.47
C GLY A 21 2.55 -4.30 10.19
N LYS A 22 2.85 -5.02 11.28
CA LYS A 22 1.86 -5.66 12.15
C LYS A 22 1.97 -5.07 13.55
N PRO A 23 0.85 -4.88 14.27
CA PRO A 23 0.92 -4.48 15.67
C PRO A 23 1.67 -5.52 16.50
N PRO A 24 2.46 -5.09 17.51
CA PRO A 24 3.07 -6.01 18.45
C PRO A 24 2.00 -6.69 19.32
N GLY A 25 2.03 -8.02 19.38
CA GLY A 25 1.16 -8.84 20.24
C GLY A 25 -0.30 -8.95 19.74
N LYS A 26 -1.24 -9.13 20.68
CA LYS A 26 -2.69 -9.30 20.39
C LYS A 26 -3.44 -7.97 20.22
N GLN A 27 -2.76 -6.84 19.99
CA GLN A 27 -3.45 -5.56 19.83
C GLN A 27 -4.39 -5.60 18.62
N HIS A 28 -5.59 -5.05 18.79
CA HIS A 28 -6.56 -4.91 17.71
C HIS A 28 -5.97 -3.99 16.63
N GLY A 29 -6.01 -4.44 15.36
CA GLY A 29 -5.45 -3.70 14.23
C GLY A 29 -5.98 -2.26 14.08
N ALA A 30 -7.21 -1.99 14.57
CA ALA A 30 -7.77 -0.65 14.60
C ALA A 30 -6.92 0.35 15.42
N ASN A 31 -6.38 -0.07 16.56
CA ASN A 31 -5.54 0.82 17.39
C ASN A 31 -4.19 1.07 16.73
N HIS A 32 -3.66 0.10 15.99
CA HIS A 32 -2.40 0.22 15.28
C HIS A 32 -2.46 1.29 14.19
N VAL A 33 -3.51 1.27 13.37
CA VAL A 33 -3.69 2.22 12.26
C VAL A 33 -4.02 3.64 12.72
N LEU A 34 -4.55 3.80 13.94
CA LEU A 34 -4.87 5.12 14.51
C LEU A 34 -3.71 5.74 15.28
N LYS A 35 -2.68 4.95 15.62
CA LYS A 35 -1.52 5.43 16.37
C LYS A 35 -0.54 6.13 15.44
N LYS A 36 0.14 7.17 15.94
CA LYS A 36 1.26 7.79 15.23
C LYS A 36 2.43 6.80 15.09
N PRO A 37 3.03 6.65 13.89
CA PRO A 37 4.24 5.85 13.71
C PRO A 37 5.41 6.39 14.54
N THR A 38 6.29 5.50 14.96
CA THR A 38 7.60 5.86 15.53
C THR A 38 8.47 6.55 14.46
N LYS A 39 9.56 7.20 14.89
CA LYS A 39 10.47 7.87 13.94
C LYS A 39 11.06 6.89 12.90
N ALA A 40 11.40 5.68 13.33
CA ALA A 40 11.94 4.65 12.44
C ALA A 40 10.88 4.15 11.44
N GLU A 41 9.67 3.87 11.90
CA GLU A 41 8.55 3.49 11.01
C GLU A 41 8.21 4.60 10.02
N ALA A 42 8.19 5.86 10.47
CA ALA A 42 7.93 7.02 9.61
C ALA A 42 8.99 7.19 8.51
N GLN A 43 10.26 6.95 8.82
CA GLN A 43 11.34 6.99 7.83
C GLN A 43 11.21 5.87 6.80
N ALA A 44 10.92 4.65 7.24
CA ALA A 44 10.66 3.53 6.34
C ALA A 44 9.44 3.80 5.44
N LEU A 45 8.34 4.28 6.03
CA LEU A 45 7.13 4.64 5.28
C LEU A 45 7.39 5.75 4.26
N ALA A 46 8.23 6.74 4.57
CA ALA A 46 8.55 7.81 3.62
C ALA A 46 9.19 7.24 2.34
N VAL A 47 10.14 6.30 2.47
CA VAL A 47 10.75 5.62 1.31
C VAL A 47 9.69 4.84 0.53
N THR A 48 8.89 4.03 1.22
CA THR A 48 7.85 3.22 0.56
C THR A 48 6.77 4.07 -0.12
N ILE A 49 6.48 5.27 0.38
CA ILE A 49 5.51 6.19 -0.24
C ILE A 49 6.05 6.71 -1.57
N GLU A 50 7.33 7.08 -1.65
CA GLU A 50 7.95 7.50 -2.91
C GLU A 50 7.94 6.35 -3.94
N GLU A 51 8.31 5.14 -3.52
CA GLU A 51 8.25 3.96 -4.41
C GLU A 51 6.83 3.65 -4.88
N ALA A 52 5.83 3.89 -4.02
CA ALA A 52 4.43 3.73 -4.40
C ALA A 52 3.98 4.80 -5.39
N ALA A 53 4.50 6.02 -5.30
CA ALA A 53 4.23 7.07 -6.29
C ALA A 53 4.82 6.69 -7.66
N ASP A 54 6.09 6.27 -7.69
CA ASP A 54 6.73 5.74 -8.91
C ASP A 54 5.95 4.57 -9.50
N ALA A 55 5.42 3.67 -8.66
CA ALA A 55 4.60 2.55 -9.10
C ALA A 55 3.31 3.03 -9.78
N VAL A 56 2.65 4.06 -9.26
CA VAL A 56 1.44 4.64 -9.88
C VAL A 56 1.77 5.24 -11.24
N GLU A 57 2.85 6.00 -11.35
CA GLU A 57 3.30 6.56 -12.63
C GLU A 57 3.60 5.46 -13.65
N LEU A 58 4.29 4.39 -13.22
CA LEU A 58 4.64 3.26 -14.08
C LEU A 58 3.40 2.47 -14.54
N ILE A 59 2.40 2.31 -13.67
CA ILE A 59 1.11 1.69 -14.04
C ILE A 59 0.43 2.50 -15.14
N VAL A 60 0.39 3.83 -15.01
CA VAL A 60 -0.22 4.71 -16.02
C VAL A 60 0.56 4.66 -17.34
N ALA A 61 1.89 4.66 -17.28
CA ALA A 61 2.74 4.71 -18.47
C ALA A 61 2.86 3.36 -19.21
N LYS A 62 2.90 2.23 -18.49
CA LYS A 62 3.27 0.92 -19.06
C LYS A 62 2.30 -0.21 -18.72
N GLY A 63 1.24 0.07 -17.96
CA GLY A 63 0.27 -0.92 -17.53
C GLY A 63 0.68 -1.73 -16.31
N MET A 64 -0.31 -2.38 -15.68
CA MET A 64 -0.15 -3.08 -14.39
C MET A 64 0.91 -4.18 -14.41
N ALA A 65 0.90 -5.06 -15.41
CA ALA A 65 1.77 -6.23 -15.44
C ALA A 65 3.26 -5.83 -15.47
N ALA A 66 3.61 -4.83 -16.29
CA ALA A 66 4.97 -4.30 -16.36
C ALA A 66 5.38 -3.62 -15.04
N ALA A 67 4.49 -2.83 -14.45
CA ALA A 67 4.76 -2.16 -13.19
C ALA A 67 4.99 -3.16 -12.04
N MET A 68 4.16 -4.21 -11.94
CA MET A 68 4.31 -5.25 -10.91
C MET A 68 5.66 -5.95 -10.99
N ASN A 69 6.14 -6.28 -12.18
CA ASN A 69 7.44 -6.94 -12.35
C ASN A 69 8.63 -6.07 -11.93
N VAL A 70 8.50 -4.75 -12.04
CA VAL A 70 9.57 -3.80 -11.66
C VAL A 70 9.55 -3.49 -10.17
N VAL A 71 8.37 -3.32 -9.59
CA VAL A 71 8.21 -2.83 -8.20
C VAL A 71 8.20 -3.97 -7.20
N ASN A 72 7.49 -5.07 -7.47
CA ASN A 72 7.34 -6.17 -6.50
C ASN A 72 8.53 -7.16 -6.48
N SER A 73 9.51 -6.97 -7.36
CA SER A 73 10.74 -7.78 -7.40
C SER A 73 11.91 -7.15 -6.63
N ARG A 74 11.70 -5.98 -6.03
CA ARG A 74 12.68 -5.29 -5.20
C ARG A 74 12.53 -5.78 -3.76
N ASP A 75 13.64 -6.22 -3.15
CA ASP A 75 13.71 -6.72 -1.78
C ASP A 75 13.75 -5.58 -0.74
#